data_AF-A0A7X6PE24-F1
#
_entry.id   AF-A0A7X6PE24-F1
#
_cell.length_a   1.000
_cell.length_b   1.000
_cell.length_c   1.000
_cell.angle_alpha   90.00
_cell.angle_beta   90.00
_cell.angle_gamma   90.00
#
_symmetry.space_group_name_H-M   'P 1'
#
loop_
_entity.id
_entity.type
_entity.pdbx_description
1 polymer ?
#
loop_
_entity_poly.entity_id
_entity_poly.type
_entity_poly.pdbx_seq_one_letter_code
_entity_poly.pdbx_strand_id
1 'polypeptide(L)'
;RVLLESNRLLVKRMQENGMVFPVHLGVTEAGEGEDGRVRSAAGTGALLSEGIGDTIRVSLSEDPEKEIPVAREIVNFLCGPRGRIKTPVPSQDFVIRKKPCKPEVITYNEGRYLKEDNTPFTGKMLIFNFNSPPLLSGRPDAGDYLNPVFDEDDPVKLAIRASALLGRYFILRQPGGICITNRGRVQGEALRELSFSILQATEARISRNRYISCPTCGRTKFNLQDEVKKVKEATSHFSGLKIAVMGCIVNGPGEMQGADYGYVGSGIGKVHIYRGMVPVYKNVPEEEAIAKLLEIINADMNQ
;
A
#
# COMPACT_ATOMS: atom_id res chain seq x y z
N ARG A 1 5.24 -6.92 0.53
CA ARG A 1 6.00 -8.19 0.45
C ARG A 1 6.75 -8.50 1.75
N VAL A 2 7.73 -7.68 2.16
CA VAL A 2 8.56 -7.92 3.36
C VAL A 2 7.72 -8.24 4.61
N LEU A 3 6.67 -7.44 4.89
CA LEU A 3 5.74 -7.68 5.99
C LEU A 3 5.17 -9.11 6.01
N LEU A 4 4.79 -9.65 4.86
CA LEU A 4 4.19 -10.98 4.78
C LEU A 4 5.24 -12.06 4.97
N GLU A 5 6.38 -11.95 4.28
CA GLU A 5 7.48 -12.91 4.38
C GLU A 5 8.03 -13.00 5.81
N SER A 6 8.24 -11.86 6.47
CA SER A 6 8.78 -11.83 7.83
C SER A 6 7.81 -12.42 8.85
N ASN A 7 6.52 -12.06 8.80
CA ASN A 7 5.53 -12.57 9.74
C ASN A 7 5.22 -14.05 9.52
N ARG A 8 5.13 -14.51 8.27
CA ARG A 8 4.99 -15.96 7.98
C ARG A 8 6.20 -16.73 8.49
N LEU A 9 7.42 -16.22 8.29
CA LEU A 9 8.64 -16.84 8.79
C LEU A 9 8.66 -16.87 10.33
N LEU A 10 8.28 -15.76 10.98
CA LEU A 10 8.19 -15.67 12.44
C LEU A 10 7.24 -16.74 12.99
N VAL A 11 6.01 -16.82 12.47
CA VAL A 11 5.01 -17.82 12.89
C VAL A 11 5.52 -19.23 12.67
N LYS A 12 6.11 -19.51 11.50
CA LYS A 12 6.72 -20.81 11.21
C LYS A 12 7.81 -21.18 12.22
N ARG A 13 8.72 -20.25 12.53
CA ARG A 13 9.79 -20.50 13.52
C ARG A 13 9.23 -20.67 14.93
N MET A 14 8.20 -19.93 15.32
CA MET A 14 7.55 -20.11 16.61
C MET A 14 6.96 -21.52 16.73
N GLN A 15 6.25 -22.00 15.71
CA GLN A 15 5.69 -23.35 15.68
C GLN A 15 6.78 -24.44 15.74
N GLU A 16 7.85 -24.31 14.95
CA GLU A 16 8.99 -25.24 14.96
C GLU A 16 9.68 -25.34 16.33
N ASN A 17 9.62 -24.28 17.14
CA ASN A 17 10.23 -24.23 18.48
C ASN A 17 9.20 -24.42 19.62
N GLY A 18 7.95 -24.77 19.31
CA GLY A 18 6.91 -24.94 20.33
C GLY A 18 6.53 -23.65 21.09
N MET A 19 6.79 -22.48 20.49
CA MET A 19 6.49 -21.17 21.08
C MET A 19 5.12 -20.67 20.58
N VAL A 20 4.37 -20.02 21.47
CA VAL A 20 3.04 -19.44 21.16
C VAL A 20 2.98 -18.02 21.74
N PHE A 21 3.54 -17.07 21.01
CA PHE A 21 3.49 -15.65 21.37
C PHE A 21 2.50 -14.89 20.49
N PRO A 22 1.73 -13.92 21.06
CA PRO A 22 0.88 -13.06 20.26
C PRO A 22 1.67 -12.24 19.23
N VAL A 23 1.16 -12.15 18.01
CA VAL A 23 1.75 -11.38 16.91
C VAL A 23 1.06 -10.04 16.75
N HIS A 24 1.83 -8.97 16.88
CA HIS A 24 1.38 -7.62 16.55
C HIS A 24 1.64 -7.31 15.08
N LEU A 25 0.60 -6.94 14.35
CA LEU A 25 0.69 -6.57 12.94
C LEU A 25 0.55 -5.06 12.73
N GLY A 26 1.34 -4.53 11.83
CA GLY A 26 1.15 -3.18 11.33
C GLY A 26 1.98 -2.94 10.09
N VAL A 27 1.45 -2.15 9.17
CA VAL A 27 2.25 -1.57 8.09
C VAL A 27 2.85 -0.28 8.65
N THR A 28 4.18 -0.21 8.72
CA THR A 28 4.88 1.03 9.08
C THR A 28 4.84 2.01 7.92
N GLU A 29 4.77 3.30 8.23
CA GLU A 29 4.86 4.40 7.25
C GLU A 29 3.93 4.18 6.05
N ALA A 30 2.65 3.91 6.35
CA ALA A 30 1.69 3.60 5.31
C ALA A 30 1.46 4.81 4.39
N GLY A 31 1.67 6.02 4.92
CA GLY A 31 1.44 7.31 4.27
C GLY A 31 0.23 8.02 4.87
N GLU A 32 -0.26 9.01 4.16
CA GLU A 32 -1.44 9.81 4.52
C GLU A 32 -2.63 9.48 3.62
N GLY A 33 -3.83 9.89 4.05
CA GLY A 33 -5.00 9.86 3.18
C GLY A 33 -5.40 8.45 2.76
N GLU A 34 -6.02 8.35 1.59
CA GLU A 34 -6.47 7.07 1.05
C GLU A 34 -5.32 6.08 0.87
N ASP A 35 -4.16 6.54 0.38
CA ASP A 35 -2.97 5.72 0.17
C ASP A 35 -2.55 4.98 1.45
N GLY A 36 -2.48 5.70 2.57
CA GLY A 36 -2.14 5.10 3.87
C GLY A 36 -3.16 4.06 4.34
N ARG A 37 -4.46 4.31 4.10
CA ARG A 37 -5.55 3.39 4.47
C ARG A 37 -5.53 2.13 3.61
N VAL A 38 -5.47 2.28 2.29
CA VAL A 38 -5.40 1.18 1.31
C VAL A 38 -4.18 0.29 1.58
N ARG A 39 -3.02 0.89 1.81
CA ARG A 39 -1.77 0.15 2.05
C ARG A 39 -1.78 -0.60 3.37
N SER A 40 -2.27 0.03 4.44
CA SER A 40 -2.44 -0.62 5.75
C SER A 40 -3.40 -1.79 5.67
N ALA A 41 -4.54 -1.60 4.99
CA ALA A 41 -5.55 -2.63 4.80
C ALA A 41 -5.05 -3.80 3.95
N ALA A 42 -4.38 -3.54 2.82
CA ALA A 42 -3.86 -4.59 1.95
C ALA A 42 -2.79 -5.46 2.63
N GLY A 43 -1.85 -4.84 3.35
CA GLY A 43 -0.79 -5.55 4.06
C GLY A 43 -1.32 -6.36 5.25
N THR A 44 -2.06 -5.69 6.13
CA THR A 44 -2.59 -6.30 7.37
C THR A 44 -3.66 -7.33 7.04
N GLY A 45 -4.55 -7.02 6.10
CA GLY A 45 -5.64 -7.90 5.69
C GLY A 45 -5.17 -9.21 5.07
N ALA A 46 -4.07 -9.19 4.32
CA ALA A 46 -3.47 -10.40 3.77
C ALA A 46 -3.05 -11.39 4.88
N LEU A 47 -2.33 -10.92 5.90
CA LEU A 47 -1.90 -11.76 7.03
C LEU A 47 -3.08 -12.18 7.91
N LEU A 48 -3.99 -11.26 8.23
CA LEU A 48 -5.18 -11.58 9.00
C LEU A 48 -5.98 -12.69 8.31
N SER A 49 -6.18 -12.62 6.98
CA SER A 49 -6.94 -13.66 6.25
C SER A 49 -6.34 -15.06 6.39
N GLU A 50 -5.02 -15.16 6.56
CA GLU A 50 -4.26 -16.40 6.80
C GLU A 50 -4.30 -16.84 8.27
N GLY A 51 -5.01 -16.11 9.14
CA GLY A 51 -5.09 -16.38 10.56
C GLY A 51 -3.87 -15.91 11.35
N ILE A 52 -3.03 -15.04 10.77
CA ILE A 52 -1.87 -14.46 11.44
C ILE A 52 -2.24 -13.07 11.97
N GLY A 53 -2.03 -12.84 13.27
CA GLY A 53 -2.20 -11.55 13.94
C GLY A 53 -3.20 -11.58 15.09
N ASP A 54 -2.74 -11.14 16.27
CA ASP A 54 -3.52 -11.09 17.52
C ASP A 54 -3.93 -9.66 17.89
N THR A 55 -3.12 -8.68 17.48
CA THR A 55 -3.39 -7.25 17.60
C THR A 55 -2.89 -6.55 16.35
N ILE A 56 -3.56 -5.47 15.96
CA ILE A 56 -3.15 -4.66 14.81
C ILE A 56 -2.93 -3.19 15.19
N ARG A 57 -2.05 -2.52 14.45
CA ARG A 57 -1.93 -1.07 14.42
C ARG A 57 -1.90 -0.59 12.97
N VAL A 58 -2.70 0.43 12.69
CA VAL A 58 -2.60 1.22 11.46
C VAL A 58 -1.67 2.38 11.78
N SER A 59 -0.68 2.67 10.91
CA SER A 59 0.27 3.78 11.13
C SER A 59 0.14 4.81 10.01
N LEU A 60 -0.67 5.85 10.24
CA LEU A 60 -0.88 6.94 9.29
C LEU A 60 0.01 8.13 9.62
N SER A 61 0.30 8.96 8.63
CA SER A 61 0.99 10.26 8.83
C SER A 61 0.02 11.38 9.24
N GLU A 62 -1.25 11.05 9.47
CA GLU A 62 -2.29 11.93 9.98
C GLU A 62 -2.44 11.81 11.50
N ASP A 63 -3.40 12.54 12.08
CA ASP A 63 -3.67 12.47 13.52
C ASP A 63 -4.03 11.04 13.99
N PRO A 64 -3.54 10.60 15.18
CA PRO A 64 -3.73 9.24 15.67
C PRO A 64 -5.19 8.80 15.77
N GLU A 65 -6.13 9.72 16.01
CA GLU A 65 -7.57 9.42 16.06
C GLU A 65 -8.10 8.82 14.75
N LYS A 66 -7.41 9.09 13.63
CA LYS A 66 -7.78 8.56 12.32
C LYS A 66 -7.29 7.12 12.09
N GLU A 67 -6.35 6.62 12.89
CA GLU A 67 -5.84 5.24 12.79
C GLU A 67 -6.88 4.22 13.26
N ILE A 68 -7.57 4.51 14.38
CA ILE A 68 -8.49 3.57 15.04
C ILE A 68 -9.70 3.18 14.16
N PRO A 69 -10.40 4.12 13.48
CA PRO A 69 -11.50 3.77 12.59
C PRO A 69 -11.08 2.80 11.48
N VAL A 70 -9.89 3.00 10.91
CA VAL A 70 -9.34 2.14 9.85
C VAL A 70 -9.04 0.74 10.38
N ALA A 71 -8.37 0.65 11.54
CA ALA A 71 -8.08 -0.62 12.18
C ALA A 71 -9.36 -1.40 12.51
N ARG A 72 -10.37 -0.71 13.07
CA ARG A 72 -11.68 -1.31 13.38
C ARG A 72 -12.38 -1.82 12.12
N GLU A 73 -12.36 -1.06 11.04
CA GLU A 73 -13.00 -1.47 9.78
C GLU A 73 -12.33 -2.72 9.19
N ILE A 74 -10.99 -2.80 9.20
CA ILE A 74 -10.24 -4.00 8.76
C ILE A 74 -10.67 -5.23 9.57
N VAL A 75 -10.70 -5.12 10.89
CA VAL A 75 -11.07 -6.23 11.79
C VAL A 75 -12.53 -6.60 11.61
N ASN A 76 -13.45 -5.63 11.58
CA ASN A 76 -14.88 -5.89 11.44
C ASN A 76 -15.19 -6.61 10.13
N PHE A 77 -14.58 -6.19 9.03
CA PHE A 77 -14.79 -6.79 7.72
C PHE A 77 -14.26 -8.22 7.64
N LEU A 78 -13.01 -8.45 8.06
CA LEU A 78 -12.37 -9.76 7.91
C LEU A 78 -12.78 -10.75 9.02
N CYS A 79 -12.82 -10.28 10.25
CA CYS A 79 -12.92 -11.12 11.45
C CYS A 79 -14.33 -11.15 12.06
N GLY A 80 -15.20 -10.22 11.65
CA GLY A 80 -16.54 -10.07 12.20
C GLY A 80 -16.55 -9.69 13.70
N PRO A 81 -17.71 -9.83 14.38
CA PRO A 81 -17.92 -9.29 15.73
C PRO A 81 -17.01 -9.87 16.83
N ARG A 82 -16.43 -11.06 16.59
CA ARG A 82 -15.54 -11.73 17.56
C ARG A 82 -14.08 -11.30 17.44
N GLY A 83 -13.73 -10.52 16.41
CA GLY A 83 -12.35 -10.08 16.17
C GLY A 83 -11.36 -11.20 15.85
N ARG A 84 -11.83 -12.38 15.42
CA ARG A 84 -10.97 -13.47 14.95
C ARG A 84 -11.49 -14.13 13.67
N ILE A 85 -10.57 -14.48 12.77
CA ILE A 85 -10.87 -15.33 11.61
C ILE A 85 -11.27 -16.73 12.08
N LYS A 86 -12.42 -17.22 11.59
CA LYS A 86 -12.90 -18.58 11.90
C LYS A 86 -12.28 -19.63 10.99
N THR A 87 -12.13 -19.31 9.71
CA THR A 87 -11.63 -20.21 8.68
C THR A 87 -10.48 -19.54 7.95
N PRO A 88 -9.25 -19.68 8.45
CA PRO A 88 -8.07 -19.13 7.80
C PRO A 88 -7.93 -19.67 6.38
N VAL A 89 -7.58 -18.79 5.45
CA VAL A 89 -7.24 -19.22 4.09
C VAL A 89 -5.80 -19.74 4.07
N PRO A 90 -5.48 -20.79 3.30
CA PRO A 90 -4.11 -21.26 3.18
C PRO A 90 -3.18 -20.17 2.64
N SER A 91 -1.97 -20.10 3.22
CA SER A 91 -0.89 -19.26 2.70
C SER A 91 -0.47 -19.76 1.31
N GLN A 92 -0.26 -18.84 0.38
CA GLN A 92 0.25 -19.15 -0.96
C GLN A 92 1.60 -18.50 -1.20
N ASP A 93 2.40 -19.12 -2.06
CA ASP A 93 3.73 -18.63 -2.42
C ASP A 93 3.67 -17.40 -3.33
N PHE A 94 4.75 -16.61 -3.28
CA PHE A 94 4.94 -15.49 -4.18
C PHE A 94 5.22 -15.99 -5.59
N VAL A 95 4.54 -15.40 -6.57
CA VAL A 95 4.80 -15.71 -7.98
C VAL A 95 6.03 -14.95 -8.45
N ILE A 96 7.12 -15.67 -8.71
CA ILE A 96 8.33 -15.12 -9.33
C ILE A 96 8.10 -15.10 -10.85
N ARG A 97 7.96 -13.89 -11.42
CA ARG A 97 7.79 -13.71 -12.86
C ARG A 97 9.10 -13.30 -13.52
N LYS A 98 9.38 -13.85 -14.70
CA LYS A 98 10.52 -13.45 -15.54
C LYS A 98 10.36 -12.05 -16.16
N LYS A 99 9.11 -11.62 -16.37
CA LYS A 99 8.75 -10.27 -16.85
C LYS A 99 8.00 -9.53 -15.73
N PRO A 100 8.14 -8.20 -15.63
CA PRO A 100 7.34 -7.40 -14.71
C PRO A 100 5.85 -7.68 -14.90
N CYS A 101 5.15 -8.00 -13.80
CA CYS A 101 3.70 -8.07 -13.81
C CYS A 101 3.17 -6.65 -13.98
N LYS A 102 2.27 -6.43 -14.93
CA LYS A 102 1.53 -5.17 -15.05
C LYS A 102 0.05 -5.49 -15.04
N PRO A 103 -0.55 -5.74 -13.85
CA PRO A 103 -1.97 -5.99 -13.76
C PRO A 103 -2.76 -4.86 -14.40
N GLU A 104 -3.71 -5.24 -15.23
CA GLU A 104 -4.59 -4.32 -15.94
C GLU A 104 -5.81 -3.99 -15.09
N VAL A 105 -6.24 -2.73 -15.12
CA VAL A 105 -7.47 -2.26 -14.49
C VAL A 105 -8.62 -2.37 -15.49
N ILE A 106 -9.60 -3.19 -15.17
CA ILE A 106 -10.81 -3.40 -15.94
C ILE A 106 -11.96 -2.67 -15.27
N THR A 107 -12.71 -1.89 -16.04
CA THR A 107 -13.93 -1.24 -15.59
C THR A 107 -15.15 -2.06 -16.01
N TYR A 108 -16.22 -1.98 -15.23
CA TYR A 108 -17.51 -2.57 -15.56
C TYR A 108 -18.53 -1.46 -15.78
N ASN A 109 -19.06 -1.35 -16.99
CA ASN A 109 -20.08 -0.36 -17.33
C ASN A 109 -21.16 -1.00 -18.22
N GLU A 110 -22.43 -0.75 -17.91
CA GLU A 110 -23.58 -1.20 -18.70
C GLU A 110 -23.53 -2.69 -19.11
N GLY A 111 -23.12 -3.56 -18.20
CA GLY A 111 -23.05 -5.00 -18.48
C GLY A 111 -21.78 -5.47 -19.19
N ARG A 112 -20.83 -4.57 -19.50
CA ARG A 112 -19.61 -4.87 -20.26
C ARG A 112 -18.36 -4.58 -19.44
N TYR A 113 -17.37 -5.46 -19.58
CA TYR A 113 -16.03 -5.26 -19.07
C TYR A 113 -15.18 -4.56 -20.12
N LEU A 114 -14.55 -3.46 -19.74
CA LEU A 114 -13.73 -2.62 -20.60
C LEU A 114 -12.31 -2.54 -20.05
N LYS A 115 -11.33 -2.62 -20.96
CA LYS A 115 -9.93 -2.39 -20.68
C LYS A 115 -9.64 -0.91 -20.47
N GLU A 116 -8.39 -0.59 -20.11
CA GLU A 116 -7.96 0.79 -19.87
C GLU A 116 -8.01 1.68 -21.12
N ASP A 117 -7.93 1.08 -22.31
CA ASP A 117 -8.06 1.74 -23.62
C ASP A 117 -9.52 1.78 -24.13
N ASN A 118 -10.49 1.45 -23.27
CA ASN A 118 -11.92 1.30 -23.57
C ASN A 118 -12.29 0.18 -24.56
N THR A 119 -11.35 -0.71 -24.90
CA THR A 119 -11.68 -1.90 -25.70
C THR A 119 -12.34 -3.00 -24.85
N PRO A 120 -13.18 -3.87 -25.43
CA PRO A 120 -13.80 -4.96 -24.68
C PRO A 120 -12.79 -5.94 -24.08
N PHE A 121 -13.04 -6.37 -22.84
CA PHE A 121 -12.28 -7.42 -22.18
C PHE A 121 -12.83 -8.82 -22.53
N THR A 122 -11.95 -9.74 -22.92
CA THR A 122 -12.29 -11.12 -23.34
C THR A 122 -11.61 -12.20 -22.51
N GLY A 123 -10.91 -11.83 -21.43
CA GLY A 123 -10.20 -12.78 -20.57
C GLY A 123 -11.09 -13.45 -19.53
N LYS A 124 -10.48 -14.27 -18.67
CA LYS A 124 -11.18 -14.98 -17.59
C LYS A 124 -11.36 -14.09 -16.37
N MET A 125 -12.59 -13.66 -16.12
CA MET A 125 -12.97 -12.87 -14.94
C MET A 125 -13.51 -13.78 -13.83
N LEU A 126 -12.88 -13.77 -12.66
CA LEU A 126 -13.34 -14.44 -11.46
C LEU A 126 -14.17 -13.47 -10.63
N ILE A 127 -15.49 -13.66 -10.64
CA ILE A 127 -16.44 -12.85 -9.87
C ILE A 127 -16.69 -13.52 -8.53
N PHE A 128 -16.55 -12.79 -7.43
CA PHE A 128 -16.70 -13.34 -6.08
C PHE A 128 -17.11 -12.28 -5.06
N ASN A 129 -17.38 -12.71 -3.83
CA ASN A 129 -17.58 -11.82 -2.69
C ASN A 129 -16.66 -12.26 -1.52
N PHE A 130 -16.68 -11.50 -0.43
CA PHE A 130 -15.86 -11.78 0.75
C PHE A 130 -16.04 -13.21 1.33
N ASN A 131 -17.25 -13.78 1.28
CA ASN A 131 -17.53 -15.10 1.85
C ASN A 131 -17.00 -16.26 0.99
N SER A 132 -16.70 -16.01 -0.28
CA SER A 132 -16.24 -17.03 -1.23
C SER A 132 -14.98 -16.58 -1.99
N PRO A 133 -13.87 -16.26 -1.29
CA PRO A 133 -12.65 -15.80 -1.94
C PRO A 133 -12.02 -16.92 -2.78
N PRO A 134 -11.63 -16.68 -4.05
CA PRO A 134 -11.07 -17.71 -4.89
C PRO A 134 -9.67 -18.14 -4.41
N LEU A 135 -9.36 -19.42 -4.55
CA LEU A 135 -7.98 -19.90 -4.45
C LEU A 135 -7.39 -19.92 -5.86
N LEU A 136 -6.37 -19.10 -6.10
CA LEU A 136 -5.67 -19.07 -7.37
C LEU A 136 -4.63 -20.18 -7.43
N SER A 137 -4.38 -20.69 -8.64
CA SER A 137 -3.44 -21.79 -8.85
C SER A 137 -1.97 -21.43 -8.61
N GLY A 138 -1.66 -20.15 -8.36
CA GLY A 138 -0.30 -19.64 -8.24
C GLY A 138 0.51 -19.64 -9.54
N ARG A 139 -0.08 -20.03 -10.67
CA ARG A 139 0.61 -20.05 -11.97
C ARG A 139 0.73 -18.62 -12.55
N PRO A 140 1.93 -18.17 -12.93
CA PRO A 140 2.14 -16.83 -13.52
C PRO A 140 1.23 -16.54 -14.73
N ASP A 141 0.96 -17.54 -15.56
CA ASP A 141 0.31 -17.37 -16.85
C ASP A 141 -1.19 -17.73 -16.83
N ALA A 142 -1.77 -17.94 -15.65
CA ALA A 142 -3.19 -18.28 -15.53
C ALA A 142 -4.12 -17.18 -16.08
N GLY A 143 -3.64 -15.93 -16.13
CA GLY A 143 -4.37 -14.82 -16.72
C GLY A 143 -5.71 -14.54 -16.05
N ASP A 144 -5.88 -14.98 -14.79
CA ASP A 144 -7.11 -14.77 -14.03
C ASP A 144 -7.21 -13.30 -13.62
N TYR A 145 -8.35 -12.68 -13.88
CA TYR A 145 -8.72 -11.34 -13.42
C TYR A 145 -9.68 -11.46 -12.25
N LEU A 146 -9.54 -10.59 -11.25
CA LEU A 146 -10.37 -10.63 -10.05
C LEU A 146 -11.44 -9.53 -10.11
N ASN A 147 -12.70 -9.90 -9.86
CA ASN A 147 -13.81 -8.97 -9.69
C ASN A 147 -14.59 -9.26 -8.39
N PRO A 148 -14.12 -8.78 -7.22
CA PRO A 148 -14.95 -8.78 -6.03
C PRO A 148 -16.17 -7.86 -6.20
N VAL A 149 -17.31 -8.33 -5.73
CA VAL A 149 -18.58 -7.59 -5.70
C VAL A 149 -18.85 -7.11 -4.27
N PHE A 150 -19.02 -5.80 -4.12
CA PHE A 150 -19.36 -5.13 -2.87
C PHE A 150 -20.77 -4.54 -2.90
N ASP A 151 -21.25 -4.19 -1.71
CA ASP A 151 -22.47 -3.41 -1.49
C ASP A 151 -22.15 -2.39 -0.38
N GLU A 152 -21.52 -1.29 -0.76
CA GLU A 152 -21.03 -0.26 0.16
C GLU A 152 -21.20 1.15 -0.41
N ASP A 153 -21.74 2.04 0.41
CA ASP A 153 -22.02 3.43 0.06
C ASP A 153 -20.88 4.37 0.49
N ASP A 154 -20.14 3.99 1.53
CA ASP A 154 -19.03 4.77 2.07
C ASP A 154 -17.74 4.48 1.28
N PRO A 155 -17.15 5.48 0.58
CA PRO A 155 -15.94 5.28 -0.22
C PRO A 155 -14.73 4.88 0.62
N VAL A 156 -14.62 5.36 1.85
CA VAL A 156 -13.50 5.03 2.74
C VAL A 156 -13.62 3.58 3.20
N LYS A 157 -14.81 3.14 3.59
CA LYS A 157 -15.04 1.72 3.96
C LYS A 157 -14.81 0.80 2.77
N LEU A 158 -15.34 1.16 1.59
CA LEU A 158 -15.13 0.36 0.38
C LEU A 158 -13.63 0.22 0.07
N ALA A 159 -12.88 1.33 0.14
CA ALA A 159 -11.43 1.31 -0.08
C ALA A 159 -10.72 0.37 0.90
N ILE A 160 -11.04 0.44 2.20
CA ILE A 160 -10.45 -0.43 3.23
C ILE A 160 -10.81 -1.90 2.98
N ARG A 161 -12.09 -2.21 2.75
CA ARG A 161 -12.59 -3.59 2.56
C ARG A 161 -12.02 -4.23 1.29
N ALA A 162 -12.07 -3.50 0.18
CA ALA A 162 -11.52 -3.96 -1.09
C ALA A 162 -10.02 -4.22 -0.98
N SER A 163 -9.27 -3.31 -0.36
CA SER A 163 -7.85 -3.45 -0.12
C SER A 163 -7.53 -4.66 0.78
N ALA A 164 -8.26 -4.81 1.88
CA ALA A 164 -8.08 -5.93 2.82
C ALA A 164 -8.33 -7.30 2.15
N LEU A 165 -9.34 -7.39 1.28
CA LEU A 165 -9.65 -8.61 0.53
C LEU A 165 -8.63 -8.89 -0.58
N LEU A 166 -8.26 -7.87 -1.35
CA LEU A 166 -7.46 -8.02 -2.56
C LEU A 166 -5.95 -8.04 -2.30
N GLY A 167 -5.51 -7.51 -1.16
CA GLY A 167 -4.09 -7.43 -0.78
C GLY A 167 -3.37 -8.76 -0.89
N ARG A 168 -4.00 -9.86 -0.43
CA ARG A 168 -3.41 -11.20 -0.51
C ARG A 168 -3.07 -11.65 -1.93
N TYR A 169 -3.82 -11.22 -2.95
CA TYR A 169 -3.58 -11.68 -4.33
C TYR A 169 -2.50 -10.85 -5.02
N PHE A 170 -2.59 -9.52 -4.87
CA PHE A 170 -1.70 -8.60 -5.58
C PHE A 170 -0.32 -8.48 -4.92
N ILE A 171 -0.22 -8.59 -3.58
CA ILE A 171 1.07 -8.70 -2.90
C ILE A 171 1.83 -9.97 -3.36
N LEU A 172 1.10 -11.07 -3.62
CA LEU A 172 1.64 -12.34 -4.11
C LEU A 172 1.83 -12.37 -5.64
N ARG A 173 1.42 -11.31 -6.36
CA ARG A 173 1.56 -11.16 -7.83
C ARG A 173 0.87 -12.25 -8.67
N GLN A 174 -0.28 -12.72 -8.18
CA GLN A 174 -1.03 -13.81 -8.79
C GLN A 174 -1.90 -13.37 -9.99
N PRO A 175 -2.77 -12.35 -9.87
CA PRO A 175 -3.73 -12.03 -10.92
C PRO A 175 -3.11 -11.26 -12.10
N GLY A 176 -3.73 -11.40 -13.27
CA GLY A 176 -3.43 -10.60 -14.47
C GLY A 176 -4.11 -9.22 -14.49
N GLY A 177 -5.11 -9.01 -13.63
CA GLY A 177 -5.78 -7.73 -13.51
C GLY A 177 -6.86 -7.69 -12.43
N ILE A 178 -7.42 -6.50 -12.26
CA ILE A 178 -8.37 -6.12 -11.23
C ILE A 178 -9.59 -5.46 -11.88
N CYS A 179 -10.77 -5.83 -11.39
CA CYS A 179 -12.01 -5.11 -11.56
C CYS A 179 -12.64 -5.01 -10.17
N ILE A 180 -13.36 -3.94 -9.87
CA ILE A 180 -14.15 -3.87 -8.63
C ILE A 180 -15.56 -3.54 -9.05
N THR A 181 -16.50 -4.37 -8.65
CA THR A 181 -17.92 -4.09 -8.81
C THR A 181 -18.49 -3.70 -7.46
N ASN A 182 -19.26 -2.63 -7.42
CA ASN A 182 -20.00 -2.22 -6.24
C ASN A 182 -21.47 -2.08 -6.61
N ARG A 183 -22.38 -2.36 -5.67
CA ARG A 183 -23.82 -2.11 -5.83
C ARG A 183 -24.28 -0.84 -5.11
N GLY A 184 -23.46 -0.29 -4.23
CA GLY A 184 -23.73 0.96 -3.52
C GLY A 184 -23.44 2.21 -4.34
N ARG A 185 -23.34 3.36 -3.68
CA ARG A 185 -23.19 4.69 -4.30
C ARG A 185 -21.84 4.93 -5.00
N VAL A 186 -20.78 4.23 -4.59
CA VAL A 186 -19.43 4.41 -5.16
C VAL A 186 -19.34 3.62 -6.46
N GLN A 187 -19.23 4.32 -7.59
CA GLN A 187 -19.31 3.76 -8.94
C GLN A 187 -18.32 4.44 -9.89
N GLY A 188 -18.17 3.87 -11.10
CA GLY A 188 -17.46 4.53 -12.20
C GLY A 188 -16.00 4.84 -11.90
N GLU A 189 -15.60 6.10 -12.10
CA GLU A 189 -14.20 6.54 -11.96
C GLU A 189 -13.65 6.29 -10.55
N ALA A 190 -14.46 6.44 -9.50
CA ALA A 190 -14.00 6.17 -8.13
C ALA A 190 -13.55 4.70 -7.94
N LEU A 191 -14.21 3.74 -8.59
CA LEU A 191 -13.80 2.32 -8.55
C LEU A 191 -12.53 2.07 -9.37
N ARG A 192 -12.36 2.81 -10.46
CA ARG A 192 -11.15 2.77 -11.29
C ARG A 192 -9.95 3.33 -10.52
N GLU A 193 -10.10 4.49 -9.89
CA GLU A 193 -9.08 5.11 -9.03
C GLU A 193 -8.71 4.18 -7.86
N LEU A 194 -9.70 3.61 -7.17
CA LEU A 194 -9.46 2.64 -6.10
C LEU A 194 -8.67 1.42 -6.59
N SER A 195 -8.99 0.92 -7.79
CA SER A 195 -8.25 -0.20 -8.38
C SER A 195 -6.78 0.14 -8.59
N PHE A 196 -6.47 1.32 -9.11
CA PHE A 196 -5.08 1.80 -9.22
C PHE A 196 -4.42 1.99 -7.85
N SER A 197 -5.14 2.56 -6.87
CA SER A 197 -4.65 2.74 -5.50
C SER A 197 -4.26 1.39 -4.86
N ILE A 198 -5.06 0.34 -5.02
CA ILE A 198 -4.74 -1.01 -4.53
C ILE A 198 -3.50 -1.58 -5.22
N LEU A 199 -3.41 -1.46 -6.55
CA LEU A 199 -2.25 -1.95 -7.29
C LEU A 199 -0.96 -1.21 -6.90
N GLN A 200 -1.03 0.12 -6.71
CA GLN A 200 0.06 0.97 -6.22
C GLN A 200 0.49 0.53 -4.81
N ALA A 201 -0.47 0.38 -3.89
CA ALA A 201 -0.21 0.05 -2.49
C ALA A 201 0.43 -1.33 -2.30
N THR A 202 0.06 -2.29 -3.14
CA THR A 202 0.61 -3.66 -3.15
C THR A 202 1.92 -3.79 -3.94
N GLU A 203 2.37 -2.72 -4.60
CA GLU A 203 3.50 -2.70 -5.53
C GLU A 203 3.34 -3.70 -6.70
N ALA A 204 2.10 -4.05 -7.02
CA ALA A 204 1.78 -4.89 -8.16
C ALA A 204 1.86 -4.10 -9.48
N ARG A 205 1.52 -2.81 -9.45
CA ARG A 205 1.76 -1.83 -10.53
C ARG A 205 1.96 -0.46 -9.94
N ILE A 206 3.00 0.24 -10.40
CA ILE A 206 3.27 1.62 -10.00
C ILE A 206 2.75 2.55 -11.11
N SER A 207 1.83 3.46 -10.77
CA SER A 207 1.23 4.45 -11.67
C SER A 207 1.60 5.89 -11.30
N ARG A 208 1.94 6.14 -10.03
CA ARG A 208 2.33 7.45 -9.51
C ARG A 208 3.57 7.34 -8.61
N ASN A 209 4.18 8.49 -8.31
CA ASN A 209 5.21 8.53 -7.27
C ASN A 209 4.66 8.04 -5.94
N ARG A 210 5.53 7.39 -5.18
CA ARG A 210 5.24 6.91 -3.84
C ARG A 210 5.95 7.80 -2.84
N TYR A 211 5.18 8.34 -1.91
CA TYR A 211 5.70 9.15 -0.83
C TYR A 211 5.71 8.32 0.46
N ILE A 212 6.85 8.28 1.11
CA ILE A 212 7.04 7.59 2.39
C ILE A 212 7.25 8.69 3.42
N SER A 213 6.46 8.72 4.49
CA SER A 213 6.66 9.67 5.57
C SER A 213 6.52 9.02 6.92
N CYS A 214 7.31 9.50 7.86
CA CYS A 214 7.23 9.05 9.24
C CYS A 214 5.91 9.53 9.87
N PRO A 215 5.37 8.82 10.87
CA PRO A 215 4.38 9.41 11.76
C PRO A 215 4.94 10.68 12.39
N THR A 216 4.07 11.66 12.66
CA THR A 216 4.48 12.85 13.40
C THR A 216 4.86 12.46 14.83
N CYS A 217 5.93 13.04 15.38
CA CYS A 217 6.34 12.81 16.78
C CYS A 217 7.04 14.04 17.36
N GLY A 218 7.28 14.06 18.68
CA GLY A 218 7.97 15.18 19.35
C GLY A 218 9.43 15.41 18.90
N ARG A 219 9.98 14.57 18.02
CA ARG A 219 11.32 14.75 17.44
C ARG A 219 11.30 15.52 16.12
N THR A 220 10.13 15.67 15.49
CA THR A 220 9.99 16.36 14.21
C THR A 220 10.51 17.79 14.31
N LYS A 221 11.30 18.23 13.33
CA LYS A 221 12.00 19.54 13.36
C LYS A 221 11.36 20.63 12.53
N PHE A 222 10.32 20.31 11.78
CA PHE A 222 9.53 21.19 10.91
C PHE A 222 8.09 20.69 10.83
N ASN A 223 7.19 21.39 10.14
CA ASN A 223 5.85 20.86 9.89
C ASN A 223 5.90 19.79 8.79
N LEU A 224 5.94 18.51 9.21
CA LEU A 224 6.08 17.39 8.29
C LEU A 224 4.96 17.31 7.24
N GLN A 225 3.73 17.65 7.62
CA GLN A 225 2.58 17.57 6.71
C GLN A 225 2.71 18.59 5.59
N ASP A 226 3.10 19.82 5.94
CA ASP A 226 3.33 20.88 4.95
C ASP A 226 4.48 20.52 3.99
N GLU A 227 5.58 19.99 4.52
CA GLU A 227 6.72 19.58 3.69
C GLU A 227 6.40 18.40 2.77
N VAL A 228 5.67 17.39 3.27
CA VAL A 228 5.17 16.29 2.43
C VAL A 228 4.33 16.84 1.28
N LYS A 229 3.43 17.78 1.56
CA LYS A 229 2.60 18.42 0.53
C LYS A 229 3.43 19.18 -0.50
N LYS A 230 4.38 20.01 -0.06
CA LYS A 230 5.26 20.76 -0.97
C LYS A 230 6.11 19.83 -1.85
N VAL A 231 6.68 18.77 -1.28
CA VAL A 231 7.45 17.77 -2.04
C VAL A 231 6.57 17.05 -3.05
N LYS A 232 5.33 16.69 -2.68
CA LYS A 232 4.35 16.08 -3.58
C LYS A 232 4.01 16.99 -4.76
N GLU A 233 3.70 18.25 -4.49
CA GLU A 233 3.39 19.24 -5.53
C GLU A 233 4.57 19.39 -6.49
N ALA A 234 5.77 19.58 -5.94
CA ALA A 234 7.00 19.78 -6.71
C ALA A 234 7.39 18.58 -7.58
N THR A 235 7.08 17.35 -7.15
CA THR A 235 7.53 16.11 -7.84
C THR A 235 6.41 15.37 -8.56
N SER A 236 5.17 15.85 -8.50
CA SER A 236 3.97 15.22 -9.07
C SER A 236 4.03 14.89 -10.57
N HIS A 237 4.85 15.61 -11.34
CA HIS A 237 5.03 15.42 -12.77
C HIS A 237 5.95 14.23 -13.12
N PHE A 238 6.73 13.74 -12.15
CA PHE A 238 7.44 12.47 -12.29
C PHE A 238 6.53 11.28 -12.01
N SER A 239 6.91 10.09 -12.46
CA SER A 239 6.24 8.85 -12.11
C SER A 239 7.24 7.75 -11.79
N GLY A 240 6.87 6.83 -10.91
CA GLY A 240 7.71 5.68 -10.56
C GLY A 240 8.75 5.92 -9.48
N LEU A 241 8.85 7.15 -8.92
CA LEU A 241 9.82 7.46 -7.87
C LEU A 241 9.29 7.07 -6.48
N LYS A 242 10.18 6.61 -5.60
CA LYS A 242 9.95 6.47 -4.15
C LYS A 242 10.68 7.59 -3.43
N ILE A 243 9.93 8.56 -2.90
CA ILE A 243 10.48 9.74 -2.24
C ILE A 243 10.11 9.66 -0.76
N ALA A 244 11.10 9.67 0.11
CA ALA A 244 10.90 9.72 1.55
C ALA A 244 10.97 11.15 2.08
N VAL A 245 10.06 11.51 2.98
CA VAL A 245 10.03 12.79 3.68
C VAL A 245 9.93 12.51 5.18
N MET A 246 11.00 12.80 5.91
CA MET A 246 11.18 12.36 7.30
C MET A 246 11.41 13.55 8.21
N GLY A 247 10.70 13.57 9.34
CA GLY A 247 10.70 14.68 10.28
C GLY A 247 11.98 14.86 11.10
N CYS A 248 12.82 13.82 11.22
CA CYS A 248 14.05 13.86 12.00
C CYS A 248 15.14 12.92 11.48
N ILE A 249 16.39 13.25 11.78
CA ILE A 249 17.59 12.48 11.41
C ILE A 249 17.74 11.18 12.22
N VAL A 250 17.01 11.03 13.34
CA VAL A 250 17.21 9.91 14.26
C VAL A 250 16.70 8.61 13.66
N ASN A 251 15.41 8.55 13.31
CA ASN A 251 14.82 7.38 12.68
C ASN A 251 14.69 7.54 11.15
N GLY A 252 14.68 8.79 10.65
CA GLY A 252 14.42 9.09 9.25
C GLY A 252 15.28 8.29 8.26
N PRO A 253 16.61 8.19 8.44
CA PRO A 253 17.46 7.41 7.56
C PRO A 253 17.11 5.91 7.53
N GLY A 254 16.68 5.32 8.65
CA GLY A 254 16.27 3.92 8.70
C GLY A 254 14.89 3.68 8.08
N GLU A 255 13.94 4.57 8.39
CA GLU A 255 12.56 4.54 7.88
C GLU A 255 12.54 4.72 6.34
N MET A 256 13.42 5.55 5.78
CA MET A 256 13.49 5.76 4.32
C MET A 256 14.16 4.62 3.54
N GLN A 257 14.51 3.51 4.17
CA GLN A 257 15.20 2.41 3.51
C GLN A 257 14.43 1.92 2.27
N GLY A 258 15.09 1.93 1.12
CA GLY A 258 14.51 1.54 -0.17
C GLY A 258 13.72 2.64 -0.88
N ALA A 259 13.80 3.89 -0.40
CA ALA A 259 13.47 5.07 -1.18
C ALA A 259 14.58 5.41 -2.18
N ASP A 260 14.21 6.01 -3.31
CA ASP A 260 15.14 6.49 -4.33
C ASP A 260 15.73 7.85 -3.93
N TYR A 261 14.94 8.67 -3.24
CA TYR A 261 15.34 9.98 -2.73
C TYR A 261 14.80 10.22 -1.33
N GLY A 262 15.50 11.05 -0.54
CA GLY A 262 15.10 11.38 0.83
C GLY A 262 15.21 12.86 1.15
N TYR A 263 14.21 13.39 1.83
CA TYR A 263 14.14 14.71 2.46
C TYR A 263 14.05 14.51 3.97
N VAL A 264 15.13 14.77 4.72
CA VAL A 264 15.22 14.39 6.14
C VAL A 264 15.61 15.59 7.01
N GLY A 265 14.81 15.90 8.03
CA GLY A 265 15.11 16.98 8.97
C GLY A 265 16.36 16.73 9.80
N SER A 266 17.38 17.58 9.64
CA SER A 266 18.63 17.50 10.40
C SER A 266 18.71 18.47 11.57
N GLY A 267 17.88 19.52 11.56
CA GLY A 267 17.78 20.52 12.62
C GLY A 267 16.63 21.50 12.34
N ILE A 268 16.43 22.48 13.22
CA ILE A 268 15.43 23.54 13.00
C ILE A 268 15.81 24.30 11.72
N GLY A 269 14.90 24.36 10.76
CA GLY A 269 15.09 25.00 9.46
C GLY A 269 16.16 24.37 8.57
N LYS A 270 16.57 23.12 8.86
CA LYS A 270 17.67 22.44 8.15
C LYS A 270 17.30 21.02 7.74
N VAL A 271 17.66 20.69 6.51
CA VAL A 271 17.32 19.42 5.87
C VAL A 271 18.57 18.77 5.27
N HIS A 272 18.57 17.44 5.24
CA HIS A 272 19.50 16.64 4.46
C HIS A 272 18.75 16.06 3.25
N ILE A 273 19.35 16.15 2.08
CA ILE A 273 18.85 15.53 0.86
C ILE A 273 19.67 14.28 0.56
N TYR A 274 18.97 13.17 0.34
CA TYR A 274 19.55 11.86 0.09
C TYR A 274 19.24 11.38 -1.34
N ARG A 275 20.23 10.71 -1.95
CA ARG A 275 20.06 9.82 -3.11
C ARG A 275 20.21 8.39 -2.59
N GLY A 276 19.14 7.62 -2.61
CA GLY A 276 19.03 6.36 -1.89
C GLY A 276 19.32 6.56 -0.39
N MET A 277 20.33 5.87 0.12
CA MET A 277 20.79 5.99 1.51
C MET A 277 21.96 6.96 1.70
N VAL A 278 22.43 7.60 0.62
CA VAL A 278 23.63 8.46 0.66
C VAL A 278 23.22 9.94 0.76
N PRO A 279 23.66 10.68 1.81
CA PRO A 279 23.37 12.11 1.92
C PRO A 279 24.23 12.89 0.91
N VAL A 280 23.58 13.50 -0.07
CA VAL A 280 24.22 14.31 -1.12
C VAL A 280 24.36 15.75 -0.67
N TYR A 281 23.28 16.32 -0.10
CA TYR A 281 23.30 17.66 0.47
C TYR A 281 23.02 17.60 1.97
N LYS A 282 23.82 18.30 2.77
CA LYS A 282 23.72 18.32 4.24
C LYS A 282 23.47 19.73 4.74
N ASN A 283 22.58 19.85 5.72
CA ASN A 283 22.19 21.10 6.39
C ASN A 283 21.74 22.20 5.43
N VAL A 284 21.01 21.82 4.38
CA VAL A 284 20.39 22.74 3.45
C VAL A 284 19.31 23.54 4.18
N PRO A 285 19.23 24.87 4.02
CA PRO A 285 18.08 25.63 4.49
C PRO A 285 16.77 25.06 3.95
N GLU A 286 15.75 24.94 4.79
CA GLU A 286 14.44 24.35 4.43
C GLU A 286 13.83 24.97 3.16
N GLU A 287 13.99 26.29 2.99
CA GLU A 287 13.50 27.06 1.84
C GLU A 287 14.15 26.64 0.51
N GLU A 288 15.39 26.15 0.54
CA GLU A 288 16.16 25.72 -0.64
C GLU A 288 16.11 24.20 -0.86
N ALA A 289 15.63 23.44 0.13
CA ALA A 289 15.74 21.99 0.18
C ALA A 289 14.99 21.30 -0.97
N ILE A 290 13.81 21.81 -1.36
CA ILE A 290 13.01 21.27 -2.47
C ILE A 290 13.73 21.49 -3.81
N ALA A 291 14.34 22.66 -4.01
CA ALA A 291 15.11 22.92 -5.23
C ALA A 291 16.28 21.95 -5.34
N LYS A 292 16.99 21.68 -4.23
CA LYS A 292 18.08 20.71 -4.18
C LYS A 292 17.62 19.26 -4.40
N LEU A 293 16.43 18.90 -3.93
CA LEU A 293 15.83 17.60 -4.23
C LEU A 293 15.57 17.45 -5.74
N LEU A 294 14.93 18.45 -6.37
CA LEU A 294 14.65 18.45 -7.80
C LEU A 294 15.91 18.42 -8.65
N GLU A 295 16.98 19.09 -8.22
CA GLU A 295 18.27 19.09 -8.92
C GLU A 295 18.80 17.65 -9.09
N ILE A 296 18.77 16.85 -8.02
CA ILE A 296 19.23 15.46 -8.05
C ILE A 296 18.31 14.59 -8.90
N ILE A 297 16.99 14.72 -8.73
CA ILE A 297 16.01 13.91 -9.48
C ILE A 297 16.17 14.18 -10.99
N ASN A 298 16.24 15.44 -11.40
CA ASN A 298 16.41 15.80 -12.81
C ASN A 298 17.75 15.31 -13.37
N ALA A 299 18.83 15.38 -12.58
CA ALA A 299 20.13 14.87 -13.01
C ALA A 299 20.11 13.35 -13.27
N ASP A 300 19.31 12.60 -12.52
CA ASP A 300 19.17 11.15 -12.66
C ASP A 300 18.18 10.75 -13.77
N MET A 301 17.14 11.54 -14.03
CA MET A 301 16.17 11.27 -15.09
C MET A 301 16.67 11.61 -16.51
N ASN A 302 17.70 12.46 -16.62
CA ASN A 302 18.31 12.85 -17.89
C ASN A 302 19.49 11.95 -18.32
N GLN A 303 19.79 10.89 -17.56
CA GLN A 303 20.80 9.88 -17.86
C GLN A 303 20.16 8.60 -18.41
#